data_AF-A0A9W8E5J4-F1
#
_entry.id   AF-A0A9W8E5J4-F1
#
_cell.length_a   1.000
_cell.length_b   1.000
_cell.length_c   1.000
_cell.angle_alpha   90.00
_cell.angle_beta   90.00
_cell.angle_gamma   90.00
#
_symmetry.space_group_name_H-M   'P 1'
#
loop_
_entity.id
_entity.type
_entity.pdbx_description
1 polymer ?
#
loop_
_entity_poly.entity_id
_entity_poly.type
_entity_poly.pdbx_seq_one_letter_code
_entity_poly.pdbx_strand_id
1 'polypeptide(L)'
;RIGSDENVQYFFLALVWYMMAPVFPSLVPFIIFSALHVVHYLSGTFLGVVFPQVSQEVAAVQNHRSGTGRPAGNTGSGSTASLSAPARFALVLNNVSKNYSTRALDAVSLWEVAVVLPALILSAVTLRGSFIAPFVYVHFLRIRYVVSAKTQRAFHFVRVKLDHFFYPPTAHPSMPPFVTNVYGKARDFVVSFGEKAMQQPSPAAGQRTR
;
A
#
# COMPACT_ATOMS: atom_id res chain seq x y z
N ARG A 1 -4.76 -16.85 2.58
CA ARG A 1 -3.36 -16.42 2.80
C ARG A 1 -3.37 -15.18 3.70
N ILE A 2 -3.33 -15.36 5.02
CA ILE A 2 -3.50 -14.27 5.99
C ILE A 2 -2.25 -13.36 6.04
N GLY A 3 -1.04 -13.90 5.83
CA GLY A 3 0.20 -13.11 5.84
C GLY A 3 0.46 -12.21 4.62
N SER A 4 -0.35 -12.33 3.57
CA SER A 4 -0.28 -11.44 2.39
C SER A 4 -1.15 -10.20 2.52
N ASP A 5 -2.00 -10.15 3.54
CA ASP A 5 -2.85 -9.00 3.82
C ASP A 5 -2.01 -7.86 4.43
N GLU A 6 -2.08 -6.66 3.85
CA GLU A 6 -1.30 -5.51 4.33
C GLU A 6 -1.65 -5.18 5.78
N ASN A 7 -2.91 -5.31 6.21
CA ASN A 7 -3.33 -4.97 7.57
C ASN A 7 -2.67 -5.89 8.60
N VAL A 8 -2.55 -7.17 8.28
CA VAL A 8 -1.88 -8.14 9.14
C VAL A 8 -0.39 -7.79 9.28
N GLN A 9 0.26 -7.37 8.18
CA GLN A 9 1.64 -6.90 8.22
C GLN A 9 1.81 -5.66 9.11
N TYR A 10 0.88 -4.70 9.02
CA TYR A 10 0.87 -3.51 9.89
C TYR A 10 0.60 -3.84 11.35
N PHE A 11 -0.30 -4.80 11.63
CA PHE A 11 -0.55 -5.25 13.00
C PHE A 11 0.71 -5.83 13.65
N PHE A 12 1.43 -6.72 12.95
CA PHE A 12 2.70 -7.26 13.45
C PHE A 12 3.75 -6.17 13.63
N LEU A 13 3.84 -5.24 12.68
CA LEU A 13 4.76 -4.11 12.78
C LEU A 13 4.44 -3.22 13.99
N ALA A 14 3.16 -2.98 14.28
CA ALA A 14 2.72 -2.23 15.46
C ALA A 14 3.10 -2.92 16.77
N LEU A 15 2.98 -4.25 16.84
CA LEU A 15 3.44 -5.03 18.01
C LEU A 15 4.94 -4.91 18.23
N VAL A 16 5.74 -4.91 17.16
CA VAL A 16 7.18 -4.65 17.26
C VAL A 16 7.44 -3.24 17.78
N TRP A 17 6.76 -2.23 17.23
CA TRP A 17 6.93 -0.84 17.67
C TRP A 17 6.49 -0.59 19.10
N TYR A 18 5.50 -1.34 19.60
CA TYR A 18 5.07 -1.27 21.00
C TYR A 18 6.20 -1.64 21.97
N MET A 19 7.09 -2.54 21.57
CA MET A 19 8.23 -2.98 22.37
C MET A 19 9.50 -2.13 22.14
N MET A 20 9.41 -1.07 21.33
CA MET A 20 10.54 -0.23 20.92
C MET A 20 10.26 1.27 21.15
N ALA A 21 11.28 2.10 20.96
CA ALA A 21 11.11 3.55 20.96
C ALA A 21 10.13 4.01 19.85
N PRO A 22 9.31 5.06 20.08
CA PRO A 22 8.30 5.50 19.12
C PRO A 22 8.89 5.89 17.75
N VAL A 23 8.30 5.36 16.68
CA VAL A 23 8.68 5.65 15.29
C VAL A 23 7.61 6.49 14.61
N PHE A 24 7.62 7.80 14.85
CA PHE A 24 6.60 8.74 14.36
C PHE A 24 6.37 8.68 12.84
N PRO A 25 7.39 8.55 11.96
CA PRO A 25 7.15 8.47 10.52
C PRO A 25 6.27 7.29 10.09
N SER A 26 6.23 6.22 10.90
CA SER A 26 5.41 5.05 10.60
C SER A 26 3.91 5.28 10.84
N LEU A 27 3.52 6.35 11.55
CA LEU A 27 2.12 6.67 11.83
C LEU A 27 1.32 7.01 10.57
N VAL A 28 1.95 7.60 9.56
CA VAL A 28 1.28 7.99 8.31
C VAL A 28 0.57 6.80 7.65
N PRO A 29 1.26 5.65 7.42
CA PRO A 29 0.60 4.42 7.03
C PRO A 29 -0.61 4.06 7.91
N PHE A 30 -0.44 3.97 9.23
CA PHE A 30 -1.51 3.55 10.14
C PHE A 30 -2.74 4.46 10.07
N ILE A 31 -2.54 5.78 9.98
CA ILE A 31 -3.63 6.76 9.86
C ILE A 31 -4.40 6.54 8.54
N ILE A 32 -3.68 6.37 7.44
CA ILE A 32 -4.28 6.17 6.13
C ILE A 32 -5.04 4.84 6.07
N PHE A 33 -4.44 3.74 6.53
CA PHE A 33 -5.12 2.45 6.59
C PHE A 33 -6.36 2.52 7.49
N SER A 34 -6.28 3.17 8.66
CA SER A 34 -7.42 3.33 9.55
C SER A 34 -8.56 4.12 8.91
N ALA A 35 -8.26 5.25 8.25
CA ALA A 35 -9.26 6.06 7.56
C ALA A 35 -9.96 5.28 6.43
N LEU A 36 -9.20 4.52 5.64
CA LEU A 36 -9.76 3.69 4.58
C LEU A 36 -10.64 2.56 5.14
N HIS A 37 -10.24 1.95 6.27
CA HIS A 37 -11.06 0.94 6.95
C HIS A 37 -12.36 1.52 7.49
N VAL A 38 -12.33 2.71 8.08
CA VAL A 38 -13.54 3.39 8.56
C VAL A 38 -14.51 3.64 7.41
N VAL A 39 -14.03 4.14 6.27
CA VAL A 39 -14.87 4.36 5.08
C VAL A 39 -15.48 3.05 4.57
N HIS A 40 -14.67 1.99 4.48
CA HIS A 40 -15.13 0.68 4.04
C HIS A 40 -16.17 0.07 4.99
N TYR A 41 -15.89 0.09 6.29
CA TYR A 41 -16.78 -0.41 7.33
C TYR A 41 -18.10 0.36 7.35
N LEU A 42 -18.05 1.68 7.26
CA LEU A 42 -19.23 2.53 7.27
C LEU A 42 -20.11 2.24 6.05
N SER A 43 -19.52 2.13 4.86
CA SER A 43 -20.25 1.88 3.63
C SER A 43 -20.79 0.44 3.51
N GLY A 44 -19.97 -0.56 3.82
CA GLY A 44 -20.26 -1.97 3.54
C GLY A 44 -20.94 -2.71 4.68
N THR A 45 -20.64 -2.38 5.93
CA THR A 45 -21.11 -3.13 7.10
C THR A 45 -22.13 -2.33 7.89
N PHE A 46 -21.76 -1.13 8.34
CA PHE A 46 -22.63 -0.34 9.22
C PHE A 46 -23.94 0.05 8.53
N LEU A 47 -23.87 0.65 7.34
CA LEU A 47 -25.08 1.05 6.61
C LEU A 47 -25.93 -0.15 6.20
N GLY A 48 -25.32 -1.30 5.88
CA GLY A 48 -26.06 -2.52 5.55
C GLY A 48 -26.80 -3.12 6.75
N VAL A 49 -26.21 -3.05 7.95
CA VAL A 49 -26.83 -3.54 9.18
C VAL A 49 -27.93 -2.60 9.67
N VAL A 50 -27.69 -1.29 9.68
CA VAL A 50 -28.64 -0.29 10.18
C VAL A 50 -29.76 -0.01 9.17
N PHE A 51 -29.46 -0.06 7.88
CA PHE A 51 -30.41 0.22 6.80
C PHE A 51 -30.35 -0.88 5.72
N PRO A 52 -30.97 -2.05 5.94
CA PRO A 52 -30.86 -3.20 5.02
C PRO A 52 -31.25 -2.90 3.56
N GLN A 53 -32.22 -1.99 3.35
CA GLN A 53 -32.61 -1.53 2.00
C GLN A 53 -31.49 -0.84 1.21
N VAL A 54 -30.48 -0.26 1.89
CA VAL A 54 -29.37 0.46 1.23
C VAL A 54 -28.55 -0.46 0.35
N SER A 55 -28.28 -1.69 0.80
CA SER A 55 -27.50 -2.65 0.03
C SER A 55 -28.17 -3.00 -1.29
N GLN A 56 -29.51 -3.09 -1.30
CA GLN A 56 -30.30 -3.37 -2.50
C GLN A 56 -30.33 -2.17 -3.45
N GLU A 57 -30.54 -0.97 -2.92
CA GLU A 57 -30.54 0.28 -3.70
C GLU A 57 -29.17 0.55 -4.36
N VAL A 58 -28.08 0.38 -3.60
CA VAL A 58 -26.71 0.56 -4.10
C VAL A 58 -26.38 -0.49 -5.16
N ALA A 59 -26.77 -1.75 -4.96
CA ALA A 59 -26.58 -2.81 -5.94
C ALA A 59 -27.35 -2.53 -7.24
N ALA A 60 -28.60 -2.05 -7.14
CA ALA A 60 -29.40 -1.67 -8.30
C ALA A 60 -28.71 -0.58 -9.13
N VAL A 61 -28.20 0.48 -8.50
CA VAL A 61 -27.47 1.56 -9.20
C VAL A 61 -26.15 1.08 -9.80
N GLN A 62 -25.40 0.25 -9.08
CA GLN A 62 -24.11 -0.27 -9.53
C GLN A 62 -24.30 -1.16 -10.78
N ASN A 63 -25.33 -2.00 -10.81
CA ASN A 63 -25.68 -2.87 -11.93
C ASN A 63 -26.09 -2.08 -13.19
N HIS A 64 -26.75 -0.93 -13.03
CA HIS A 64 -27.11 -0.05 -14.15
C HIS A 64 -25.89 0.66 -14.77
N ARG A 65 -24.88 1.02 -13.97
CA ARG A 65 -23.65 1.68 -14.47
C ARG A 65 -22.67 0.72 -15.16
N SER A 66 -22.76 -0.59 -14.90
CA SER A 66 -21.85 -1.59 -15.45
C SER A 66 -22.25 -2.14 -16.82
N GLY A 67 -23.39 -1.72 -17.39
CA GLY A 67 -23.77 -2.00 -18.78
C GLY A 67 -24.08 -3.47 -19.12
N THR A 68 -24.06 -4.40 -18.17
CA THR A 68 -24.26 -5.84 -18.40
C THR A 68 -25.69 -6.33 -18.18
N GLY A 69 -26.67 -5.43 -18.02
CA GLY A 69 -28.09 -5.78 -17.87
C GLY A 69 -28.86 -5.54 -19.16
N ARG A 70 -29.37 -6.61 -19.78
CA ARG A 70 -30.38 -6.55 -20.86
C ARG A 70 -31.55 -5.65 -20.42
N PRO A 71 -32.06 -4.73 -21.27
CA PRO A 71 -33.16 -3.86 -20.86
C PRO A 71 -34.45 -4.69 -20.83
N ALA A 72 -34.84 -5.13 -19.64
CA ALA A 72 -36.14 -5.73 -19.42
C ALA A 72 -37.06 -4.69 -18.78
N GLY A 73 -37.92 -4.09 -19.62
CA GLY A 73 -39.22 -3.54 -19.22
C GLY A 73 -39.21 -2.25 -18.38
N ASN A 74 -39.92 -1.24 -18.87
CA ASN A 74 -40.32 -0.06 -18.11
C ASN A 74 -40.97 -0.44 -16.77
N THR A 75 -40.40 0.02 -15.66
CA THR A 75 -41.10 0.66 -14.52
C THR A 75 -40.08 1.11 -13.46
N GLY A 76 -40.06 2.41 -13.13
CA GLY A 76 -39.49 2.92 -11.89
C GLY A 76 -38.02 3.38 -11.91
N SER A 77 -37.81 4.64 -12.31
CA SER A 77 -36.74 5.54 -11.84
C SER A 77 -35.40 4.92 -11.41
N GLY A 78 -34.58 4.51 -12.39
CA GLY A 78 -33.14 4.31 -12.23
C GLY A 78 -32.33 5.62 -12.13
N SER A 79 -32.99 6.72 -11.73
CA SER A 79 -32.33 7.99 -11.47
C SER A 79 -31.83 8.00 -10.03
N THR A 80 -30.63 8.53 -9.79
CA THR A 80 -30.11 8.80 -8.43
C THR A 80 -31.06 9.64 -7.57
N ALA A 81 -32.08 10.24 -8.19
CA ALA A 81 -33.17 10.95 -7.54
C ALA A 81 -34.09 10.07 -6.66
N SER A 82 -34.26 8.77 -6.94
CA SER A 82 -35.12 7.87 -6.13
C SER A 82 -34.44 7.24 -4.92
N LEU A 83 -33.12 7.44 -4.76
CA LEU A 83 -32.34 6.82 -3.69
C LEU A 83 -32.64 7.42 -2.32
N SER A 84 -32.72 6.55 -1.32
CA SER A 84 -32.74 6.95 0.08
C SER A 84 -31.48 7.75 0.45
N ALA A 85 -31.59 8.66 1.42
CA ALA A 85 -30.43 9.45 1.87
C ALA A 85 -29.24 8.57 2.33
N PRO A 86 -29.46 7.47 3.09
CA PRO A 86 -28.38 6.54 3.43
C PRO A 86 -27.74 5.85 2.22
N ALA A 87 -28.50 5.54 1.16
CA ALA A 87 -27.94 4.96 -0.06
C ALA A 87 -27.10 5.96 -0.87
N ARG A 88 -27.52 7.23 -0.93
CA ARG A 88 -26.69 8.29 -1.53
C ARG A 88 -25.37 8.44 -0.77
N PHE A 89 -25.43 8.43 0.56
CA PHE A 89 -24.24 8.49 1.40
C PHE A 89 -23.33 7.27 1.19
N ALA A 90 -23.89 6.06 1.13
CA ALA A 90 -23.13 4.84 0.82
C ALA A 90 -22.40 4.94 -0.53
N LEU A 91 -23.07 5.48 -1.57
CA LEU A 91 -22.44 5.70 -2.88
C LEU A 91 -21.31 6.73 -2.83
N VAL A 92 -21.46 7.80 -2.04
CA VAL A 92 -20.38 8.78 -1.83
C VAL A 92 -19.18 8.11 -1.16
N LEU A 93 -19.38 7.35 -0.08
CA LEU A 93 -18.31 6.62 0.59
C LEU A 93 -17.62 5.62 -0.33
N ASN A 94 -18.40 4.87 -1.12
CA ASN A 94 -17.86 3.94 -2.12
C ASN A 94 -17.06 4.66 -3.20
N ASN A 95 -17.52 5.82 -3.65
CA ASN A 95 -16.80 6.64 -4.62
C ASN A 95 -15.50 7.20 -4.04
N VAL A 96 -15.54 7.71 -2.80
CA VAL A 96 -14.35 8.15 -2.06
C VAL A 96 -13.36 7.00 -1.93
N SER A 97 -13.79 5.83 -1.46
CA SER A 97 -12.92 4.66 -1.36
C SER A 97 -12.31 4.29 -2.72
N LYS A 98 -13.11 4.16 -3.79
CA LYS A 98 -12.60 3.79 -5.12
C LYS A 98 -11.60 4.82 -5.68
N ASN A 99 -11.86 6.10 -5.51
CA ASN A 99 -11.02 7.16 -6.09
C ASN A 99 -9.72 7.39 -5.31
N TYR A 100 -9.76 7.23 -3.98
CA TYR A 100 -8.63 7.56 -3.13
C TYR A 100 -7.82 6.35 -2.68
N SER A 101 -8.39 5.15 -2.53
CA SER A 101 -7.67 3.99 -1.96
C SER A 101 -6.41 3.65 -2.75
N THR A 102 -6.49 3.58 -4.09
CA THR A 102 -5.32 3.23 -4.92
C THR A 102 -4.19 4.24 -4.75
N ARG A 103 -4.52 5.55 -4.83
CA ARG A 103 -3.55 6.66 -4.72
C ARG A 103 -2.99 6.76 -3.31
N ALA A 104 -3.83 6.56 -2.29
CA ALA A 104 -3.43 6.56 -0.90
C ALA A 104 -2.45 5.41 -0.61
N LEU A 105 -2.74 4.19 -1.08
CA LEU A 105 -1.85 3.04 -0.90
C LEU A 105 -0.54 3.18 -1.68
N ASP A 106 -0.57 3.81 -2.86
CA ASP A 106 0.66 4.14 -3.61
C ASP A 106 1.50 5.19 -2.84
N ALA A 107 0.86 6.23 -2.30
CA ALA A 107 1.52 7.24 -1.48
C ALA A 107 2.10 6.66 -0.19
N VAL A 108 1.38 5.75 0.48
CA VAL A 108 1.87 5.04 1.67
C VAL A 108 3.10 4.21 1.33
N SER A 109 3.03 3.42 0.25
CA SER A 109 4.16 2.60 -0.18
C SER A 109 5.38 3.45 -0.52
N LEU A 110 5.18 4.62 -1.14
CA LEU A 110 6.25 5.59 -1.38
C LEU A 110 6.81 6.17 -0.08
N TRP A 111 5.94 6.56 0.85
CA TRP A 111 6.33 7.12 2.15
C TRP A 111 7.18 6.16 2.96
N GLU A 112 6.85 4.88 2.95
CA GLU A 112 7.59 3.86 3.69
C GLU A 112 9.02 3.66 3.18
N VAL A 113 9.18 3.67 1.86
CA VAL A 113 10.48 3.53 1.21
C VAL A 113 11.29 4.84 1.29
N ALA A 114 10.65 5.98 1.05
CA ALA A 114 11.33 7.27 0.92
C ALA A 114 11.52 8.01 2.25
N VAL A 115 10.70 7.73 3.27
CA VAL A 115 10.71 8.47 4.54
C VAL A 115 10.95 7.54 5.73
N VAL A 116 10.16 6.49 5.91
CA VAL A 116 10.25 5.66 7.12
C VAL A 116 11.59 4.93 7.20
N LEU A 117 12.01 4.24 6.13
CA LEU A 117 13.29 3.54 6.12
C LEU A 117 14.49 4.50 6.32
N PRO A 118 14.64 5.61 5.57
CA PRO A 118 15.72 6.57 5.82
C PRO A 118 15.68 7.18 7.22
N ALA A 119 14.50 7.50 7.76
CA ALA A 119 14.36 8.04 9.10
C ALA A 119 14.83 7.06 10.18
N LEU A 120 14.52 5.76 10.02
CA LEU A 120 15.00 4.71 10.91
C LEU A 120 16.53 4.55 10.84
N ILE A 121 17.09 4.52 9.63
CA ILE A 121 18.54 4.45 9.44
C ILE A 121 19.22 5.66 10.09
N LEU A 122 18.71 6.87 9.85
CA LEU A 122 19.25 8.09 10.43
C LEU A 122 19.15 8.10 11.96
N SER A 123 18.03 7.61 12.50
CA SER A 123 17.84 7.50 13.96
C SER A 123 18.83 6.51 14.59
N ALA A 124 19.13 5.41 13.92
CA ALA A 124 20.14 4.44 14.36
C ALA A 124 21.56 5.02 14.27
N VAL A 125 21.91 5.70 13.16
CA VAL A 125 23.24 6.32 12.97
C VAL A 125 23.48 7.47 13.95
N THR A 126 22.45 8.24 14.28
CA THR A 126 22.53 9.34 15.26
C THR A 126 22.47 8.86 16.72
N LEU A 127 22.43 7.55 16.98
CA LEU A 127 22.33 6.94 18.31
C LEU A 127 21.11 7.37 19.13
N ARG A 128 20.08 7.92 18.47
CA ARG A 128 18.84 8.38 19.10
C ARG A 128 17.73 7.33 19.08
N GLY A 129 17.89 6.28 18.29
CA GLY A 129 16.93 5.20 18.13
C GLY A 129 17.57 3.82 18.26
N SER A 130 16.73 2.79 18.22
CA SER A 130 17.19 1.39 18.25
C SER A 130 17.95 1.04 16.97
N PHE A 131 19.14 0.45 17.12
CA PHE A 131 19.90 -0.13 16.01
C PHE A 131 19.21 -1.32 15.35
N ILE A 132 18.31 -2.00 16.08
CA ILE A 132 17.59 -3.19 15.59
C ILE A 132 16.43 -2.78 14.68
N ALA A 133 15.84 -1.60 14.92
CA ALA A 133 14.65 -1.13 14.20
C ALA A 133 14.81 -1.08 12.67
N PRO A 134 15.93 -0.57 12.09
CA PRO A 134 16.15 -0.63 10.65
C PRO A 134 16.16 -2.06 10.10
N PHE A 135 16.77 -3.03 10.80
CA PHE A 135 16.82 -4.42 10.33
C PHE A 135 15.44 -5.06 10.30
N VAL A 136 14.64 -4.87 11.35
CA VAL A 136 13.27 -5.37 11.39
C VAL A 136 12.43 -4.72 10.29
N TYR A 137 12.59 -3.41 10.09
CA TYR A 137 11.84 -2.70 9.06
C TYR A 137 12.24 -3.09 7.64
N VAL A 138 13.54 -3.33 7.38
CA VAL A 138 14.01 -3.88 6.10
C VAL A 138 13.40 -5.26 5.85
N HIS A 139 13.26 -6.11 6.87
CA HIS A 139 12.59 -7.40 6.72
C HIS A 139 11.10 -7.26 6.38
N PHE A 140 10.40 -6.33 7.05
CA PHE A 140 9.03 -5.97 6.71
C PHE A 140 8.91 -5.50 5.25
N LEU A 141 9.77 -4.57 4.82
CA LEU A 141 9.79 -4.09 3.43
C LEU A 141 10.13 -5.19 2.43
N ARG A 142 10.96 -6.17 2.80
CA ARG A 142 11.27 -7.33 1.95
C ARG A 142 10.02 -8.17 1.69
N ILE A 143 9.30 -8.55 2.75
CA ILE A 143 8.06 -9.33 2.62
C ILE A 143 7.09 -8.57 1.72
N ARG A 144 6.94 -7.27 1.98
CA ARG A 144 6.00 -6.45 1.22
C ARG A 144 6.41 -6.21 -0.22
N TYR A 145 7.71 -6.09 -0.51
CA TYR A 145 8.22 -5.98 -1.88
C TYR A 145 7.85 -7.19 -2.74
N VAL A 146 7.87 -8.40 -2.15
CA VAL A 146 7.47 -9.63 -2.84
C VAL A 146 5.95 -9.68 -3.06
N VAL A 147 5.17 -9.20 -2.11
CA VAL A 147 3.69 -9.32 -2.13
C VAL A 147 3.00 -8.19 -2.90
N SER A 148 3.54 -6.97 -2.86
CA SER A 148 2.85 -5.75 -3.31
C SER A 148 3.55 -5.07 -4.48
N ALA A 149 2.86 -5.00 -5.62
CA ALA A 149 3.32 -4.24 -6.80
C ALA A 149 3.46 -2.73 -6.51
N LYS A 150 2.72 -2.20 -5.52
CA LYS A 150 2.82 -0.78 -5.12
C LYS A 150 4.17 -0.47 -4.49
N THR A 151 4.62 -1.34 -3.60
CA THR A 151 5.93 -1.28 -2.98
C THR A 151 7.03 -1.42 -4.03
N GLN A 152 6.90 -2.34 -5.00
CA GLN A 152 7.86 -2.46 -6.11
C GLN A 152 8.00 -1.15 -6.91
N ARG A 153 6.88 -0.50 -7.26
CA ARG A 153 6.89 0.80 -7.95
C ARG A 153 7.50 1.91 -7.10
N ALA A 154 7.23 1.93 -5.79
CA ALA A 154 7.84 2.89 -4.87
C ALA A 154 9.36 2.77 -4.85
N PHE A 155 9.90 1.55 -4.71
CA PHE A 155 11.34 1.30 -4.80
C PHE A 155 11.92 1.71 -6.15
N HIS A 156 11.23 1.40 -7.25
CA HIS A 156 11.65 1.82 -8.59
C HIS A 156 11.69 3.36 -8.71
N PHE A 157 10.65 4.05 -8.24
CA PHE A 157 10.58 5.51 -8.27
C PHE A 157 11.71 6.16 -7.45
N VAL A 158 11.93 5.69 -6.23
CA VAL A 158 13.03 6.17 -5.38
C VAL A 158 14.38 5.89 -6.05
N ARG A 159 14.59 4.68 -6.58
CA ARG A 159 15.81 4.31 -7.31
C ARG A 159 16.08 5.24 -8.48
N VAL A 160 15.10 5.47 -9.36
CA VAL A 160 15.29 6.34 -10.53
C VAL A 160 15.64 7.77 -10.11
N LYS A 161 14.99 8.31 -9.07
CA LYS A 161 15.29 9.65 -8.55
C LYS A 161 16.70 9.73 -7.96
N LEU A 162 17.11 8.73 -7.19
CA LEU A 162 18.45 8.66 -6.61
C LEU A 162 19.52 8.45 -7.70
N ASP A 163 19.30 7.54 -8.65
CA ASP A 163 20.21 7.31 -9.78
C ASP A 163 20.41 8.58 -10.59
N HIS A 164 19.33 9.31 -10.87
CA HIS A 164 19.40 10.59 -11.56
C HIS A 164 20.26 11.60 -10.80
N PHE A 165 20.17 11.63 -9.48
CA PHE A 165 20.90 12.59 -8.64
C PHE A 165 22.37 12.21 -8.40
N PHE A 166 22.67 10.92 -8.19
CA PHE A 166 23.96 10.44 -7.69
C PHE A 166 24.85 9.76 -8.75
N TYR A 167 24.30 9.27 -9.86
CA TYR A 167 25.00 8.40 -10.80
C TYR A 167 25.16 9.03 -12.21
N PRO A 168 26.37 9.03 -12.81
CA PRO A 168 26.60 9.53 -14.16
C PRO A 168 25.80 8.75 -15.23
N PRO A 169 25.39 9.40 -16.34
CA PRO A 169 25.78 10.73 -16.81
C PRO A 169 24.93 11.90 -16.26
N THR A 170 23.87 11.62 -15.50
CA THR A 170 22.92 12.64 -15.04
C THR A 170 23.22 13.22 -13.67
N ALA A 171 24.27 12.72 -13.00
CA ALA A 171 24.67 13.18 -11.68
C ALA A 171 24.90 14.70 -11.62
N HIS A 172 24.61 15.30 -10.47
CA HIS A 172 24.82 16.72 -10.26
C HIS A 172 26.32 17.09 -10.46
N PRO A 173 26.67 18.22 -11.12
CA PRO A 173 28.04 18.54 -11.51
C PRO A 173 29.06 18.61 -10.36
N SER A 174 28.59 18.88 -9.14
CA SER A 174 29.44 19.04 -7.94
C SER A 174 29.61 17.76 -7.10
N MET A 175 29.25 16.58 -7.62
CA MET A 175 29.26 15.34 -6.83
C MET A 175 30.66 14.71 -6.74
N PRO A 176 31.24 14.55 -5.52
CA PRO A 176 32.52 13.89 -5.37
C PRO A 176 32.44 12.40 -5.77
N PRO A 177 33.48 11.84 -6.44
CA PRO A 177 33.48 10.44 -6.87
C PRO A 177 33.23 9.42 -5.75
N PHE A 178 33.66 9.74 -4.53
CA PHE A 178 33.41 8.90 -3.36
C PHE A 178 31.91 8.70 -3.08
N VAL A 179 31.09 9.75 -3.23
CA VAL A 179 29.64 9.68 -2.98
C VAL A 179 28.97 8.74 -3.98
N THR A 180 29.32 8.85 -5.27
CA THR A 180 28.83 7.95 -6.32
C THR A 180 29.20 6.50 -6.05
N ASN A 181 30.43 6.23 -5.59
CA ASN A 181 30.89 4.89 -5.25
C ASN A 181 30.13 4.28 -4.05
N VAL A 182 29.94 5.07 -2.99
CA VAL A 182 29.17 4.64 -1.80
C VAL A 182 27.71 4.37 -2.18
N TYR A 183 27.10 5.28 -2.94
CA TYR A 183 25.74 5.12 -3.45
C TYR A 183 25.60 3.85 -4.30
N GLY A 184 26.53 3.61 -5.24
CA GLY A 184 26.54 2.42 -6.09
C GLY A 184 26.54 1.12 -5.27
N LYS A 185 27.45 1.01 -4.30
CA LYS A 185 27.51 -0.16 -3.40
C LYS A 185 26.23 -0.36 -2.60
N ALA A 186 25.67 0.72 -2.05
CA ALA A 186 24.42 0.66 -1.29
C ALA A 186 23.24 0.22 -2.18
N ARG A 187 23.16 0.76 -3.40
CA ARG A 187 22.16 0.38 -4.40
C ARG A 187 22.27 -1.09 -4.76
N ASP A 188 23.47 -1.58 -5.08
CA ASP A 188 23.69 -2.97 -5.48
C ASP A 188 23.36 -3.95 -4.34
N PHE A 189 23.64 -3.56 -3.10
CA PHE A 189 23.19 -4.30 -1.93
C PHE A 189 21.66 -4.40 -1.87
N VAL A 190 20.94 -3.28 -2.02
CA VAL A 190 19.46 -3.26 -2.00
C VAL A 190 18.88 -4.10 -3.15
N VAL A 191 19.45 -4.00 -4.35
CA VAL A 191 19.01 -4.76 -5.53
C VAL A 191 19.21 -6.26 -5.32
N SER A 192 20.42 -6.68 -4.95
CA SER A 192 20.72 -8.10 -4.70
C SER A 192 19.88 -8.68 -3.55
N PHE A 193 19.60 -7.87 -2.53
CA PHE A 193 18.70 -8.23 -1.44
C PHE A 193 17.25 -8.45 -1.92
N GLY A 194 16.77 -7.59 -2.82
CA GLY A 194 15.45 -7.71 -3.45
C GLY A 194 15.35 -8.91 -4.41
N GLU A 195 16.35 -9.15 -5.25
CA GLU A 195 16.39 -10.28 -6.18
C GLU A 195 16.32 -11.62 -5.46
N LYS A 196 17.08 -11.78 -4.36
CA LYS A 196 17.01 -12.95 -3.48
C LYS A 196 15.64 -13.14 -2.84
N ALA A 197 14.82 -12.10 -2.74
CA ALA A 197 13.46 -12.20 -2.23
C ALA A 197 12.48 -12.74 -3.29
N MET A 198 12.73 -12.43 -4.56
CA MET A 198 11.90 -12.89 -5.69
C MET A 198 12.24 -14.31 -6.14
N GLN A 199 13.45 -14.80 -5.88
CA GLN A 199 13.92 -16.15 -6.24
C GLN A 199 13.37 -17.28 -5.34
N GLN A 200 12.26 -17.09 -4.63
CA GLN A 200 11.64 -18.21 -3.90
C GLN A 200 11.25 -19.33 -4.88
N PRO A 201 11.61 -20.60 -4.61
CA PRO A 201 11.31 -21.69 -5.54
C PRO A 201 9.79 -21.80 -5.72
N SER A 202 9.31 -21.73 -6.96
CA SER A 202 7.99 -22.26 -7.29
C SER A 202 7.92 -23.69 -6.72
N PRO A 203 6.89 -24.05 -5.93
CA PRO A 203 6.70 -25.44 -5.56
C PRO A 203 6.60 -26.23 -6.87
N ALA A 204 7.54 -27.16 -7.08
CA ALA A 204 7.61 -27.98 -8.27
C ALA A 204 6.22 -28.54 -8.55
N ALA A 205 5.65 -28.14 -9.69
CA ALA A 205 4.38 -28.67 -10.15
C ALA A 205 4.53 -30.19 -10.18
N GLY A 206 3.78 -30.86 -9.29
CA GLY A 206 3.83 -32.30 -9.11
C GLY A 206 3.78 -32.97 -10.47
N GLN A 207 4.85 -33.69 -10.77
CA GLN A 207 4.99 -34.52 -11.95
C GLN A 207 3.88 -35.56 -11.87
N ARG A 208 2.75 -35.29 -12.54
CA ARG A 208 1.69 -36.27 -12.77
C ARG A 208 2.27 -37.31 -13.71
N THR A 209 2.90 -38.33 -13.15
CA THR A 209 3.14 -39.61 -13.81
C THR A 209 1.77 -40.23 -14.10
N ARG A 210 1.42 -40.28 -15.38
CA ARG A 210 0.50 -41.28 -15.92
C ARG A 210 1.33 -42.43 -16.48
#